data_AF-A0A094L9V3-F1
#
_entry.id   AF-A0A094L9V3-F1
#
_cell.length_a   1.000
_cell.length_b   1.000
_cell.length_c   1.000
_cell.angle_alpha   90.00
_cell.angle_beta   90.00
_cell.angle_gamma   90.00
#
_symmetry.space_group_name_H-M   'P 1'
#
loop_
_entity.id
_entity.type
_entity.pdbx_description
1 polymer ?
#
loop_
_entity_poly.entity_id
_entity_poly.type
_entity_poly.pdbx_seq_one_letter_code
_entity_poly.pdbx_strand_id
1 'polypeptide(L)'
;LHTRGIIELAGAISCGTGRSPLAYIGYGCYCGLGGQGWPKDKTDWCCHRHDCCYDKAEKEGCSPKAQGYQWACEQNTVQCDNLTDRCEKMVCLCDQEAAKCWGAAPYNPHFILWPDFLCGQTHPTCH
;
A
#
# COMPACT_ATOMS: atom_id res chain seq x y z
N LEU A 1 23.45 0.61 -0.90
CA LEU A 1 22.17 -0.12 -0.98
C LEU A 1 21.07 0.79 -0.50
N HIS A 2 20.27 1.37 -1.40
CA HIS A 2 19.00 1.99 -1.04
C HIS A 2 17.95 1.39 -1.97
N THR A 3 17.13 0.50 -1.42
CA THR A 3 15.93 -0.06 -2.02
C THR A 3 14.86 1.03 -1.96
N ARG A 4 14.59 1.69 -3.09
CA ARG A 4 13.79 2.92 -3.17
C ARG A 4 12.34 2.60 -3.58
N GLY A 5 11.67 1.61 -2.99
CA GLY A 5 10.22 1.39 -3.24
C GLY A 5 9.36 1.72 -2.02
N ILE A 6 9.84 1.31 -0.84
CA ILE A 6 9.17 1.56 0.44
C ILE A 6 9.20 3.05 0.84
N ILE A 7 10.19 3.81 0.38
CA ILE A 7 10.34 5.24 0.70
C ILE A 7 9.22 6.04 0.04
N GLU A 8 8.93 5.74 -1.21
CA GLU A 8 7.93 6.40 -2.04
C GLU A 8 6.53 6.04 -1.54
N LEU A 9 6.27 4.77 -1.19
CA LEU A 9 5.03 4.36 -0.51
C LEU A 9 4.83 5.13 0.82
N ALA A 10 5.87 5.30 1.62
CA ALA A 10 5.80 6.09 2.85
C ALA A 10 5.45 7.56 2.57
N GLY A 11 6.01 8.13 1.50
CA GLY A 11 5.63 9.45 1.01
C GLY A 11 4.17 9.52 0.56
N ALA A 12 3.70 8.53 -0.21
CA ALA A 12 2.34 8.43 -0.70
C ALA A 12 1.32 8.35 0.44
N ILE A 13 1.58 7.53 1.46
CA ILE A 13 0.74 7.45 2.68
C ILE A 13 0.69 8.80 3.38
N SER A 14 1.83 9.45 3.57
CA SER A 14 1.90 10.75 4.25
C SER A 14 1.10 11.81 3.48
N CYS A 15 1.23 11.83 2.15
CA CYS A 15 0.50 12.73 1.27
C CYS A 15 -1.01 12.48 1.29
N GLY A 16 -1.45 11.24 1.08
CA GLY A 16 -2.88 10.91 0.93
C GLY A 16 -3.68 10.92 2.23
N THR A 17 -3.01 10.73 3.36
CA THR A 17 -3.69 10.47 4.64
C THR A 17 -3.36 11.46 5.75
N GLY A 18 -2.28 12.24 5.60
CA GLY A 18 -1.72 13.10 6.65
C GLY A 18 -1.20 12.34 7.89
N ARG A 19 -1.15 11.00 7.85
CA ARG A 19 -0.70 10.14 8.95
C ARG A 19 0.75 9.70 8.74
N SER A 20 1.40 9.34 9.84
CA SER A 20 2.69 8.64 9.77
C SER A 20 2.51 7.29 9.06
N PRO A 21 3.39 6.92 8.12
CA PRO A 21 3.39 5.59 7.48
C PRO A 21 3.52 4.45 8.49
N LEU A 22 4.16 4.71 9.64
CA LEU A 22 4.28 3.75 10.74
C LEU A 22 2.91 3.31 11.28
N ALA A 23 1.86 4.12 11.11
CA ALA A 23 0.50 3.80 11.55
C ALA A 23 -0.10 2.60 10.79
N TYR A 24 0.45 2.25 9.62
CA TYR A 24 -0.03 1.13 8.81
C TYR A 24 0.86 -0.10 8.93
N ILE A 25 1.97 -0.04 9.68
CA ILE A 25 2.83 -1.21 9.91
C ILE A 25 2.16 -2.14 10.92
N GLY A 26 1.81 -3.35 10.49
CA GLY A 26 1.10 -4.34 11.32
C GLY A 26 -0.34 -3.96 11.61
N TYR A 27 -0.97 -3.16 10.75
CA TYR A 27 -2.38 -2.82 10.91
C TYR A 27 -3.26 -3.91 10.31
N GLY A 28 -4.19 -4.44 11.11
CA GLY A 28 -5.11 -5.48 10.65
C GLY A 28 -4.36 -6.74 10.21
N CYS A 29 -4.71 -7.28 9.04
CA CYS A 29 -4.23 -8.56 8.55
C CYS A 29 -3.40 -8.47 7.27
N TYR A 30 -3.39 -7.30 6.62
CA TYR A 30 -2.71 -7.07 5.34
C TYR A 30 -1.76 -5.88 5.37
N CYS A 31 -1.97 -4.88 6.22
CA CYS A 31 -1.05 -3.74 6.25
C CYS A 31 0.26 -4.12 6.96
N GLY A 32 1.27 -4.54 6.20
CA GLY A 32 2.55 -5.01 6.74
C GLY A 32 3.31 -5.89 5.76
N LEU A 33 4.22 -6.71 6.27
CA LEU A 33 4.91 -7.72 5.46
C LEU A 33 4.05 -8.98 5.36
N GLY A 34 3.60 -9.31 4.16
CA GLY A 34 2.76 -10.48 3.91
C GLY A 34 1.28 -10.10 3.95
N GLY A 35 0.43 -11.03 4.38
CA GLY A 35 -1.00 -10.80 4.52
C GLY A 35 -1.75 -12.13 4.52
N GLN A 36 -2.63 -12.34 5.50
CA GLN A 36 -3.40 -13.58 5.56
C GLN A 36 -4.80 -13.40 6.12
N GLY A 37 -5.68 -14.35 5.82
CA GLY A 37 -7.04 -14.34 6.35
C GLY A 37 -7.90 -13.22 5.80
N TRP A 38 -8.89 -12.78 6.58
CA TRP A 38 -9.90 -11.83 6.12
C TRP A 38 -9.60 -10.41 6.63
N PRO A 39 -9.64 -9.37 5.76
CA PRO A 39 -9.37 -7.99 6.17
C PRO A 39 -10.34 -7.50 7.26
N LYS A 40 -9.81 -6.81 8.27
CA LYS A 40 -10.55 -6.41 9.48
C LYS A 40 -11.48 -5.23 9.27
N ASP A 41 -11.10 -4.30 8.42
CA ASP A 41 -11.89 -3.11 8.12
C ASP A 41 -11.55 -2.54 6.74
N LYS A 42 -12.11 -1.37 6.42
CA LYS A 42 -11.88 -0.69 5.14
C LYS A 42 -10.41 -0.31 4.94
N THR A 43 -9.69 0.03 6.01
CA THR A 43 -8.26 0.37 5.93
C THR A 43 -7.44 -0.86 5.55
N ASP A 44 -7.75 -2.01 6.17
CA ASP A 44 -7.11 -3.29 5.88
C ASP A 44 -7.44 -3.80 4.47
N TRP A 45 -8.66 -3.54 3.97
CA TRP A 45 -9.01 -3.80 2.57
C TRP A 45 -8.20 -2.97 1.57
N CYS A 46 -7.81 -1.74 1.92
CA CYS A 46 -6.90 -0.95 1.09
C CYS A 46 -5.53 -1.62 0.98
N CYS A 47 -5.04 -2.21 2.07
CA CYS A 47 -3.77 -2.96 2.09
C CYS A 47 -3.85 -4.24 1.26
N HIS A 48 -4.92 -5.04 1.41
CA HIS A 48 -5.15 -6.20 0.55
C HIS A 48 -5.15 -5.83 -0.94
N ARG A 49 -5.82 -4.73 -1.30
CA ARG A 49 -5.84 -4.26 -2.69
C ARG A 49 -4.47 -3.78 -3.17
N HIS A 50 -3.68 -3.15 -2.29
CA HIS A 50 -2.32 -2.72 -2.58
C HIS A 50 -1.40 -3.93 -2.79
N ASP A 51 -1.48 -4.94 -1.93
CA ASP A 51 -0.75 -6.21 -2.09
C ASP A 51 -1.09 -6.89 -3.42
N CYS A 52 -2.39 -6.96 -3.78
CA CYS A 52 -2.81 -7.48 -5.09
C CYS A 52 -2.22 -6.68 -6.27
N CYS A 53 -2.06 -5.36 -6.12
CA CYS A 53 -1.45 -4.50 -7.12
C CYS A 53 0.06 -4.77 -7.24
N TYR A 54 0.74 -4.94 -6.10
CA TYR A 54 2.15 -5.29 -6.04
C TYR A 54 2.41 -6.69 -6.61
N ASP A 55 1.60 -7.69 -6.28
CA ASP A 55 1.65 -9.04 -6.85
C ASP A 55 1.53 -9.01 -8.37
N LYS A 56 0.65 -8.16 -8.90
CA LYS A 56 0.52 -7.96 -10.35
C LYS A 56 1.78 -7.34 -10.94
N ALA A 57 2.35 -6.32 -10.29
CA ALA A 57 3.62 -5.73 -10.73
C ALA A 57 4.76 -6.75 -10.71
N GLU A 58 4.86 -7.59 -9.67
CA GLU A 58 5.83 -8.67 -9.57
C GLU A 58 5.66 -9.71 -10.68
N LYS A 59 4.42 -10.12 -10.99
CA LYS A 59 4.11 -11.04 -12.12
C LYS A 59 4.48 -10.45 -13.47
N GLU A 60 4.43 -9.13 -13.61
CA GLU A 60 4.88 -8.41 -14.79
C GLU A 60 6.41 -8.23 -14.83
N GLY A 61 7.16 -8.72 -13.84
CA GLY A 61 8.61 -8.65 -13.78
C GLY A 61 9.15 -7.36 -13.13
N CYS A 62 8.31 -6.61 -12.42
CA CYS A 62 8.72 -5.43 -11.66
C CYS A 62 9.13 -5.80 -10.23
N SER A 63 9.82 -4.88 -9.55
CA SER A 63 10.27 -5.05 -8.16
C SER A 63 9.68 -3.96 -7.26
N PRO A 64 8.37 -3.99 -6.94
CA PRO A 64 7.66 -2.88 -6.30
C PRO A 64 8.25 -2.42 -4.96
N LYS A 65 8.88 -3.34 -4.22
CA LYS A 65 9.52 -3.04 -2.92
C LYS A 65 10.88 -2.33 -3.06
N ALA A 66 11.48 -2.34 -4.25
CA ALA A 66 12.80 -1.76 -4.53
C ALA A 66 12.79 -0.69 -5.63
N GLN A 67 11.71 -0.60 -6.41
CA GLN A 67 11.56 0.29 -7.57
C GLN A 67 11.31 1.73 -7.13
N GLY A 68 12.29 2.60 -7.37
CA GLY A 68 12.13 4.05 -7.24
C GLY A 68 11.33 4.62 -8.38
N TYR A 69 10.53 5.65 -8.09
CA TYR A 69 9.76 6.39 -9.07
C TYR A 69 9.66 7.88 -8.68
N GLN A 70 9.54 8.73 -9.69
CA GLN A 70 9.27 10.16 -9.48
C GLN A 70 7.78 10.40 -9.28
N TRP A 71 7.43 11.23 -8.30
CA TRP A 71 6.05 11.57 -7.99
C TRP A 71 5.97 12.96 -7.33
N ALA A 72 4.76 13.52 -7.28
CA ALA A 72 4.48 14.76 -6.56
C ALA A 72 3.28 14.60 -5.63
N CYS A 73 3.23 15.40 -4.57
CA CYS A 73 2.07 15.52 -3.70
C CYS A 73 1.36 16.85 -3.96
N GLU A 74 0.16 16.79 -4.52
CA GLU A 74 -0.65 17.96 -4.83
C GLU A 74 -2.02 17.82 -4.17
N GLN A 75 -2.39 18.76 -3.30
CA GLN A 75 -3.69 18.76 -2.61
C GLN A 75 -4.02 17.41 -1.94
N ASN A 76 -3.05 16.83 -1.22
CA ASN A 76 -3.14 15.49 -0.60
C ASN A 76 -3.39 14.34 -1.59
N THR A 77 -3.00 14.52 -2.85
CA THR A 77 -3.11 13.51 -3.90
C THR A 77 -1.74 13.23 -4.48
N VAL A 78 -1.38 11.95 -4.61
CA VAL A 78 -0.15 11.49 -5.26
C VAL A 78 -0.32 11.66 -6.77
N GLN A 79 0.66 12.23 -7.46
CA GLN A 79 0.66 12.41 -8.92
C GLN A 79 1.79 11.59 -9.57
N CYS A 80 1.48 10.91 -10.68
CA CYS A 80 2.36 9.96 -11.38
C CYS A 80 2.61 10.34 -12.86
N ASP A 81 2.43 11.61 -13.23
CA ASP A 81 2.19 12.02 -14.63
C ASP A 81 3.41 11.94 -15.57
N ASN A 82 4.64 11.82 -15.04
CA ASN A 82 5.89 11.88 -15.82
C ASN A 82 6.71 10.59 -15.82
N LEU A 83 6.06 9.42 -15.73
CA LEU A 83 6.73 8.11 -15.69
C LEU A 83 6.68 7.40 -17.05
N THR A 84 7.86 7.20 -17.65
CA THR A 84 8.02 6.46 -18.91
C THR A 84 8.37 4.99 -18.69
N ASP A 85 9.08 4.68 -17.60
CA ASP A 85 9.36 3.28 -17.26
C ASP A 85 8.08 2.58 -16.79
N ARG A 86 7.86 1.38 -17.32
CA ARG A 86 6.64 0.61 -17.06
C ARG A 86 6.51 0.24 -15.59
N CYS A 87 7.61 -0.17 -14.96
CA CYS A 87 7.60 -0.60 -13.56
C CYS A 87 7.43 0.59 -12.62
N GLU A 88 8.13 1.69 -12.87
CA GLU A 88 7.92 2.94 -12.12
C GLU A 88 6.45 3.35 -12.15
N LYS A 89 5.84 3.37 -13.35
CA LYS A 89 4.45 3.76 -13.52
C LYS A 89 3.49 2.81 -12.80
N MET A 90 3.69 1.50 -12.91
CA MET A 90 2.84 0.52 -12.22
C MET A 90 2.88 0.70 -10.71
N VAL A 91 4.08 0.85 -10.13
CA VAL A 91 4.26 0.97 -8.69
C VAL A 91 3.68 2.29 -8.18
N CYS A 92 3.95 3.41 -8.88
CA CYS A 92 3.37 4.71 -8.53
C CYS A 92 1.84 4.69 -8.54
N LEU A 93 1.23 4.05 -9.54
CA LEU A 93 -0.23 3.92 -9.61
C LEU A 93 -0.80 3.04 -8.49
N CYS A 94 -0.11 1.96 -8.11
CA CYS A 94 -0.49 1.17 -6.94
C CYS A 94 -0.49 2.04 -5.68
N ASP A 95 0.56 2.81 -5.45
CA ASP A 95 0.72 3.65 -4.26
C ASP A 95 -0.24 4.84 -4.25
N GLN A 96 -0.51 5.44 -5.42
CA GLN A 96 -1.51 6.50 -5.60
C GLN A 96 -2.91 6.01 -5.21
N GLU A 97 -3.34 4.86 -5.74
CA GLU A 97 -4.66 4.30 -5.44
C GLU A 97 -4.76 3.84 -3.98
N ALA A 98 -3.69 3.30 -3.40
CA ALA A 98 -3.66 2.92 -2.00
C ALA A 98 -3.74 4.15 -1.08
N ALA A 99 -2.97 5.20 -1.35
CA ALA A 99 -3.01 6.49 -0.64
C ALA A 99 -4.41 7.12 -0.66
N LYS A 100 -5.06 7.11 -1.82
CA LYS A 100 -6.44 7.56 -1.98
C LYS A 100 -7.42 6.71 -1.17
N CYS A 101 -7.26 5.39 -1.20
CA CYS A 101 -8.10 4.46 -0.44
C CYS A 101 -7.97 4.71 1.07
N TRP A 102 -6.75 4.76 1.60
CA TRP A 102 -6.48 5.04 3.02
C TRP A 102 -6.97 6.43 3.44
N GLY A 103 -6.87 7.43 2.57
CA GLY A 103 -7.38 8.78 2.85
C GLY A 103 -8.90 8.83 3.04
N ALA A 104 -9.64 7.93 2.36
CA ALA A 104 -11.10 7.82 2.45
C ALA A 104 -11.58 6.84 3.53
N ALA A 105 -10.73 5.90 3.95
CA ALA A 105 -11.10 4.86 4.91
C ALA A 105 -11.13 5.42 6.35
N PRO A 106 -12.12 5.02 7.17
CA PRO A 106 -12.04 5.26 8.61
C PRO A 106 -10.87 4.47 9.19
N TYR A 107 -10.09 5.13 10.04
CA TYR A 107 -8.93 4.54 10.68
C TYR A 107 -9.28 4.13 12.12
N ASN A 108 -9.04 2.87 12.48
CA ASN A 108 -9.37 2.30 13.79
C ASN A 108 -8.11 1.90 14.56
N PRO A 109 -7.70 2.66 15.60
CA PRO A 109 -6.50 2.36 16.38
C PRO A 109 -6.48 0.96 17.02
N HIS A 110 -7.63 0.31 17.21
CA HIS A 110 -7.72 -1.03 17.76
C HIS A 110 -7.01 -2.10 16.92
N PHE A 111 -6.85 -1.87 15.61
CA PHE A 111 -6.19 -2.82 14.71
C PHE A 111 -4.70 -2.54 14.51
N ILE A 112 -4.11 -1.57 15.21
CA ILE A 112 -2.66 -1.33 15.20
C ILE A 112 -1.95 -2.51 15.88
N LEU A 113 -0.93 -3.06 15.21
CA LEU A 113 -0.18 -4.24 15.67
C LEU A 113 -1.10 -5.44 15.96
N TRP A 114 -2.09 -5.63 15.10
CA TRP A 114 -3.06 -6.72 15.24
C TRP A 114 -2.35 -8.09 15.08
N PRO A 115 -2.61 -9.07 15.97
CA PRO A 115 -1.92 -10.35 15.89
C PRO A 115 -2.35 -11.21 14.69
N ASP A 116 -1.38 -11.61 13.86
CA ASP A 116 -1.59 -12.40 12.65
C ASP A 116 -2.38 -13.70 12.87
N PHE A 117 -2.24 -14.35 14.02
CA PHE A 117 -2.97 -15.59 14.34
C PHE A 117 -4.49 -15.38 14.48
N LEU A 118 -4.94 -14.13 14.63
CA LEU A 118 -6.37 -13.76 14.67
C LEU A 118 -6.93 -13.40 13.29
N CYS A 119 -6.14 -13.51 12.22
CA CYS A 119 -6.58 -13.18 10.87
C CYS A 119 -7.43 -14.27 10.21
N GLY A 120 -7.29 -15.52 10.66
CA GLY A 120 -7.99 -16.66 10.10
C GLY A 120 -7.35 -17.18 8.81
N GLN A 121 -8.01 -18.13 8.15
CA GLN A 121 -7.46 -18.86 6.99
C GLN A 121 -8.19 -18.60 5.67
N THR A 122 -9.28 -17.84 5.69
CA THR A 122 -10.05 -17.53 4.48
C THR A 122 -9.52 -16.25 3.86
N HIS A 123 -8.97 -16.34 2.65
CA HIS A 123 -8.40 -15.21 1.94
C HIS A 123 -9.36 -14.69 0.86
N PRO A 124 -9.55 -13.38 0.74
CA PRO A 124 -10.20 -12.80 -0.42
C PRO A 124 -9.30 -12.89 -1.66
N THR A 125 -9.94 -12.97 -2.83
CA THR A 125 -9.25 -13.00 -4.13
C THR A 125 -8.82 -11.62 -4.58
N CYS A 126 -7.68 -11.55 -5.28
CA CYS A 126 -7.32 -10.39 -6.09
C CYS A 126 -8.20 -10.36 -7.35
N HIS A 127 -8.85 -9.23 -7.62
CA HIS A 127 -9.66 -9.00 -8.81
C HIS A 127 -9.01 -7.98 -9.73
#